data_AF-A0A946PXD0-F1
#
_entry.id   AF-A0A946PXD0-F1
#
_cell.length_a   1.000
_cell.length_b   1.000
_cell.length_c   1.000
_cell.angle_alpha   90.00
_cell.angle_beta   90.00
_cell.angle_gamma   90.00
#
_symmetry.space_group_name_H-M   'P 1'
#
loop_
_entity.id
_entity.type
_entity.pdbx_description
1 polymer ?
#
loop_
_entity_poly.entity_id
_entity_poly.type
_entity_poly.pdbx_seq_one_letter_code
_entity_poly.pdbx_strand_id
1 'polypeptide(L)'
;MGAKKRLWLVVSFSSYLILLGACTLPSDVPTASATPATTATLLSPPSVLPSAVATLLPPTSAPTPTVVENIIIDFVVSACEAEWSNNAYHLPCPGHLEETKQGYVEYTDHTVAEGMTSIEAPMLVALPGQGNGSGIGLFGRYPVQLIYPGDVFQATIACQGDSPCNTEFALEYFDASGVYHDTDWSWQHQVGDGLEKISVDLSSLAGQSVSLMLVMRDQKGTSGNWLVWIQPRVTRDPEALPVPTILAPSPTSDAGAETPGVISGKVEMGSAPPYLNDPMTNESTPVVVAFFNQDDGSYWYIQTLLTGHPFYQMTVPPGNYYVVAYARGVGDVPYVSGGYTGVNPSCGQALQVVEVTPNAQVKNISIADWNWKCGGSAYHPEKPDAVPVP
;
A
#
# COMPACT_ATOMS: atom_id res chain seq x y z
N MET A 1 31.12 -50.15 -45.29
CA MET A 1 29.87 -50.93 -45.53
C MET A 1 28.83 -50.40 -44.55
N GLY A 2 27.68 -49.84 -44.90
CA GLY A 2 27.06 -49.52 -46.18
C GLY A 2 26.06 -48.38 -45.97
N ALA A 3 25.93 -47.54 -46.99
CA ALA A 3 25.03 -46.39 -47.06
C ALA A 3 23.60 -46.80 -47.42
N LYS A 4 22.59 -46.02 -46.99
CA LYS A 4 21.31 -45.91 -47.70
C LYS A 4 20.86 -44.45 -47.79
N LYS A 5 20.90 -43.95 -49.04
CA LYS A 5 20.25 -42.75 -49.57
C LYS A 5 18.77 -43.04 -49.89
N ARG A 6 17.92 -42.00 -49.88
CA ARG A 6 16.73 -41.71 -50.72
C ARG A 6 16.14 -40.39 -50.16
N LEU A 7 16.15 -39.21 -50.79
CA LEU A 7 16.01 -38.71 -52.16
C LEU A 7 14.55 -38.47 -52.61
N TRP A 8 14.11 -37.19 -52.43
CA TRP A 8 13.19 -36.32 -53.22
C TRP A 8 11.67 -36.55 -53.22
N LEU A 9 10.92 -35.47 -52.96
CA LEU A 9 10.09 -34.84 -53.99
C LEU A 9 9.84 -33.35 -53.69
N VAL A 10 10.03 -32.53 -54.72
CA VAL A 10 9.72 -31.09 -54.83
C VAL A 10 8.40 -30.98 -55.59
N VAL A 11 7.49 -30.10 -55.16
CA VAL A 11 6.41 -29.58 -56.01
C VAL A 11 6.36 -28.07 -55.85
N SER A 12 6.22 -27.39 -56.98
CA SER A 12 6.43 -25.97 -57.26
C SER A 12 5.26 -25.46 -58.12
N PHE A 13 5.13 -24.13 -58.25
CA PHE A 13 4.27 -23.34 -59.16
C PHE A 13 2.76 -23.31 -58.83
N SER A 14 1.96 -22.24 -58.97
CA SER A 14 2.02 -20.92 -59.64
C SER A 14 0.94 -20.02 -58.98
N SER A 15 1.19 -18.73 -58.68
CA SER A 15 0.85 -17.54 -59.49
C SER A 15 -0.50 -17.56 -60.23
N TYR A 16 -1.41 -16.60 -59.98
CA TYR A 16 -1.63 -15.36 -60.78
C TYR A 16 -3.08 -14.77 -60.65
N LEU A 17 -3.18 -13.44 -60.83
CA LEU A 17 -4.32 -12.58 -61.29
C LEU A 17 -5.39 -12.18 -60.24
N ILE A 18 -5.43 -10.93 -59.76
CA ILE A 18 -5.94 -9.67 -60.36
C ILE A 18 -7.44 -9.72 -60.72
N LEU A 19 -8.25 -8.92 -60.01
CA LEU A 19 -9.41 -8.22 -60.59
C LEU A 19 -9.73 -6.94 -59.79
N LEU A 20 -9.51 -5.80 -60.47
CA LEU A 20 -10.10 -4.51 -60.16
C LEU A 20 -11.59 -4.52 -60.54
N GLY A 21 -12.43 -3.93 -59.70
CA GLY A 21 -13.83 -3.63 -60.01
C GLY A 21 -14.24 -2.32 -59.33
N ALA A 22 -14.48 -1.29 -60.12
CA ALA A 22 -14.91 0.03 -59.70
C ALA A 22 -16.43 0.21 -59.82
N CYS A 23 -16.95 1.16 -59.03
CA CYS A 23 -18.19 1.94 -59.17
C CYS A 23 -19.55 1.22 -59.18
N THR A 24 -20.45 1.60 -58.27
CA THR A 24 -21.55 2.57 -58.53
C THR A 24 -22.35 2.86 -57.24
N LEU A 25 -22.61 4.14 -56.98
CA LEU A 25 -23.58 4.66 -56.02
C LEU A 25 -25.03 4.41 -56.49
N PRO A 26 -25.98 4.33 -55.55
CA PRO A 26 -27.29 4.93 -55.76
C PRO A 26 -27.58 6.01 -54.72
N SER A 27 -28.02 7.14 -55.25
CA SER A 27 -28.74 8.22 -54.58
C SER A 27 -29.94 7.69 -53.79
N ASP A 28 -30.25 8.31 -52.65
CA ASP A 28 -31.57 8.93 -52.47
C ASP A 28 -31.61 9.85 -51.24
N VAL A 29 -32.21 11.01 -51.47
CA VAL A 29 -32.44 12.14 -50.57
C VAL A 29 -33.91 12.14 -50.16
N PRO A 30 -34.25 12.52 -48.92
CA PRO A 30 -35.48 13.27 -48.72
C PRO A 30 -35.23 14.63 -48.03
N THR A 31 -35.39 15.65 -48.86
CA THR A 31 -36.04 16.95 -48.68
C THR A 31 -36.54 17.30 -47.27
N ALA A 32 -35.87 18.25 -46.62
CA ALA A 32 -36.46 19.09 -45.58
C ALA A 32 -36.65 20.51 -46.13
N SER A 33 -37.91 20.94 -46.16
CA SER A 33 -38.35 22.23 -46.68
C SER A 33 -38.07 23.34 -45.66
N ALA A 34 -37.32 24.36 -46.07
CA ALA A 34 -37.12 25.60 -45.32
C ALA A 34 -37.74 26.77 -46.10
N THR A 35 -38.52 27.59 -45.41
CA THR A 35 -39.07 28.86 -45.90
C THR A 35 -38.91 29.93 -44.80
N PRO A 36 -38.90 31.23 -45.13
CA PRO A 36 -37.67 31.99 -45.15
C PRO A 36 -37.61 33.09 -44.09
N ALA A 37 -36.38 33.51 -43.78
CA ALA A 37 -36.07 34.67 -42.97
C ALA A 37 -36.32 35.97 -43.76
N THR A 38 -37.06 36.90 -43.15
CA THR A 38 -37.12 38.31 -43.55
C THR A 38 -36.33 39.16 -42.55
N THR A 39 -35.27 39.77 -43.04
CA THR A 39 -34.46 40.79 -42.38
C THR A 39 -35.25 42.10 -42.28
N ALA A 40 -35.35 42.67 -41.08
CA ALA A 40 -35.64 44.09 -40.89
C ALA A 40 -34.82 44.63 -39.71
N THR A 41 -33.90 45.54 -40.05
CA THR A 41 -33.08 46.31 -39.13
C THR A 41 -33.84 47.57 -38.70
N LEU A 42 -33.83 47.91 -37.40
CA LEU A 42 -33.40 49.22 -36.83
C LEU A 42 -34.19 49.71 -35.60
N LEU A 43 -33.40 50.29 -34.69
CA LEU A 43 -33.66 51.37 -33.72
C LEU A 43 -34.23 51.00 -32.34
N SER A 44 -33.32 50.99 -31.36
CA SER A 44 -33.55 51.08 -29.91
C SER A 44 -33.92 52.51 -29.46
N PRO A 45 -34.84 52.64 -28.48
CA PRO A 45 -34.71 53.69 -27.46
C PRO A 45 -35.15 53.18 -26.04
N PRO A 46 -35.16 54.04 -25.01
CA PRO A 46 -34.27 54.01 -23.86
C PRO A 46 -34.77 53.20 -22.65
N SER A 47 -33.82 52.89 -21.76
CA SER A 47 -34.00 52.23 -20.47
C SER A 47 -34.93 53.01 -19.54
N VAL A 48 -35.96 52.35 -19.01
CA VAL A 48 -36.77 52.81 -17.87
C VAL A 48 -36.85 51.68 -16.86
N LEU A 49 -36.37 51.94 -15.65
CA LEU A 49 -36.31 51.00 -14.53
C LEU A 49 -37.67 50.96 -13.80
N PRO A 50 -38.34 49.80 -13.68
CA PRO A 50 -39.42 49.64 -12.73
C PRO A 50 -38.89 49.10 -11.38
N SER A 51 -39.22 49.81 -10.30
CA SER A 51 -39.03 49.38 -8.91
C SER A 51 -39.71 48.03 -8.65
N ALA A 52 -38.93 47.05 -8.21
CA ALA A 52 -39.47 45.76 -7.75
C ALA A 52 -39.98 45.87 -6.31
N VAL A 53 -41.24 45.48 -6.15
CA VAL A 53 -41.95 45.29 -4.87
C VAL A 53 -41.35 44.08 -4.14
N ALA A 54 -40.98 44.25 -2.88
CA ALA A 54 -40.40 43.18 -2.05
C ALA A 54 -41.46 42.09 -1.77
N THR A 55 -41.20 40.88 -2.29
CA THR A 55 -41.98 39.68 -1.98
C THR A 55 -41.28 38.96 -0.83
N LEU A 56 -41.97 38.75 0.30
CA LEU A 56 -41.41 38.05 1.46
C LEU A 56 -41.17 36.59 1.09
N LEU A 57 -39.91 36.15 1.16
CA LEU A 57 -39.48 34.77 0.90
C LEU A 57 -39.98 33.83 2.01
N PRO A 58 -40.40 32.58 1.68
CA PRO A 58 -40.74 31.55 2.66
C PRO A 58 -39.50 31.15 3.50
N PRO A 59 -39.70 30.60 4.72
CA PRO A 59 -38.58 30.24 5.59
C PRO A 59 -37.73 29.14 4.94
N THR A 60 -36.46 29.46 4.72
CA THR A 60 -35.41 28.56 4.27
C THR A 60 -35.35 27.32 5.15
N SER A 61 -35.59 26.14 4.58
CA SER A 61 -35.31 24.86 5.23
C SER A 61 -33.82 24.80 5.55
N ALA A 62 -33.49 24.61 6.82
CA ALA A 62 -32.11 24.43 7.26
C ALA A 62 -31.48 23.25 6.48
N PRO A 63 -30.23 23.39 6.00
CA PRO A 63 -29.55 22.28 5.35
C PRO A 63 -29.38 21.14 6.36
N THR A 64 -29.83 19.95 5.97
CA THR A 64 -29.44 18.69 6.63
C THR A 64 -27.92 18.63 6.68
N PRO A 65 -27.29 18.37 7.84
CA PRO A 65 -25.83 18.29 7.90
C PRO A 65 -25.35 17.16 6.98
N THR A 66 -24.55 17.51 5.99
CA THR A 66 -23.79 16.55 5.19
C THR A 66 -22.83 15.85 6.16
N VAL A 67 -23.09 14.57 6.46
CA VAL A 67 -22.15 13.74 7.23
C VAL A 67 -20.88 13.64 6.39
N VAL A 68 -19.82 14.32 6.82
CA VAL A 68 -18.49 14.19 6.23
C VAL A 68 -17.96 12.85 6.73
N GLU A 69 -18.00 11.84 5.87
CA GLU A 69 -17.44 10.52 6.16
C GLU A 69 -15.93 10.68 6.35
N ASN A 70 -15.40 10.35 7.54
CA ASN A 70 -13.98 10.44 7.82
C ASN A 70 -13.29 9.16 7.31
N ILE A 71 -12.49 9.28 6.26
CA ILE A 71 -11.79 8.16 5.62
C ILE A 71 -10.42 8.00 6.28
N ILE A 72 -10.18 6.84 6.89
CA ILE A 72 -8.92 6.51 7.56
C ILE A 72 -7.89 6.01 6.55
N ILE A 73 -8.32 5.13 5.66
CA ILE A 73 -7.54 4.71 4.50
C ILE A 73 -8.47 4.54 3.31
N ASP A 74 -8.06 5.12 2.19
CA ASP A 74 -8.63 4.85 0.87
C ASP A 74 -7.63 3.93 0.14
N PHE A 75 -8.04 2.68 -0.09
CA PHE A 75 -7.14 1.67 -0.64
C PHE A 75 -6.85 1.89 -2.13
N VAL A 76 -7.66 2.72 -2.82
CA VAL A 76 -7.40 3.12 -4.21
C VAL A 76 -6.33 4.20 -4.26
N VAL A 77 -6.42 5.20 -3.38
CA VAL A 77 -5.42 6.28 -3.30
C VAL A 77 -4.06 5.74 -2.81
N SER A 78 -4.07 4.85 -1.81
CA SER A 78 -2.86 4.23 -1.27
C SER A 78 -2.43 2.97 -2.02
N ALA A 79 -2.98 2.68 -3.21
CA ALA A 79 -2.73 1.44 -3.94
C ALA A 79 -1.25 1.18 -4.19
N CYS A 80 -0.47 2.21 -4.56
CA CYS A 80 0.96 2.06 -4.85
C CYS A 80 1.86 2.34 -3.64
N GLU A 81 1.28 2.63 -2.48
CA GLU A 81 1.97 2.57 -1.18
C GLU A 81 1.92 1.16 -0.58
N ALA A 82 1.04 0.30 -1.11
CA ALA A 82 0.92 -1.08 -0.69
C ALA A 82 2.01 -1.98 -1.31
N GLU A 83 2.41 -2.99 -0.54
CA GLU A 83 3.28 -4.07 -1.02
C GLU A 83 2.43 -5.15 -1.68
N TRP A 84 2.45 -5.22 -3.01
CA TRP A 84 1.74 -6.23 -3.76
C TRP A 84 2.59 -7.49 -3.95
N SER A 85 1.99 -8.65 -3.70
CA SER A 85 2.61 -9.94 -3.96
C SER A 85 1.60 -10.97 -4.45
N ASN A 86 2.08 -12.03 -5.09
CA ASN A 86 1.29 -13.23 -5.35
C ASN A 86 1.67 -14.38 -4.41
N ASN A 87 2.27 -14.06 -3.26
CA ASN A 87 2.95 -14.97 -2.31
C ASN A 87 4.30 -15.54 -2.77
N ALA A 88 4.62 -15.51 -4.07
CA ALA A 88 5.91 -15.98 -4.60
C ALA A 88 6.83 -14.84 -5.08
N TYR A 89 6.24 -13.78 -5.62
CA TYR A 89 6.92 -12.63 -6.20
C TYR A 89 6.22 -11.35 -5.77
N HIS A 90 7.01 -10.29 -5.61
CA HIS A 90 6.48 -8.93 -5.47
C HIS A 90 6.09 -8.37 -6.84
N LEU A 91 5.01 -7.58 -6.88
CA LEU A 91 4.49 -6.96 -8.08
C LEU A 91 4.67 -5.44 -8.03
N PRO A 92 4.94 -4.79 -9.18
CA PRO A 92 4.92 -3.34 -9.27
C PRO A 92 3.48 -2.80 -9.20
N CYS A 93 3.33 -1.56 -8.70
CA CYS A 93 2.12 -0.75 -8.82
C CYS A 93 2.47 0.61 -9.44
N PRO A 94 1.75 1.07 -10.47
CA PRO A 94 0.76 0.31 -11.23
C PRO A 94 1.42 -0.86 -11.98
N GLY A 95 0.64 -1.90 -12.23
CA GLY A 95 1.07 -3.04 -13.03
C GLY A 95 1.27 -2.68 -14.50
N HIS A 96 2.00 -3.53 -15.22
CA HIS A 96 2.15 -3.42 -16.67
C HIS A 96 1.34 -4.53 -17.34
N LEU A 97 0.46 -4.17 -18.29
CA LEU A 97 -0.41 -5.14 -18.99
C LEU A 97 0.38 -6.20 -19.78
N GLU A 98 1.62 -5.91 -20.15
CA GLU A 98 2.53 -6.86 -20.82
C GLU A 98 3.13 -7.90 -19.85
N GLU A 99 3.07 -7.66 -18.53
CA GLU A 99 3.72 -8.46 -17.47
C GLU A 99 2.72 -9.12 -16.49
N THR A 100 1.51 -9.40 -16.97
CA THR A 100 0.37 -9.88 -16.14
C THR A 100 0.51 -11.31 -15.58
N LYS A 101 1.55 -12.06 -15.95
CA LYS A 101 1.70 -13.48 -15.55
C LYS A 101 1.84 -13.65 -14.04
N GLN A 102 2.58 -12.76 -13.38
CA GLN A 102 2.76 -12.80 -11.94
C GLN A 102 1.57 -12.19 -11.19
N GLY A 103 0.67 -11.54 -11.92
CA GLY A 103 -0.51 -10.82 -11.44
C GLY A 103 -0.47 -9.39 -11.94
N TYR A 104 -1.50 -8.62 -11.62
CA TYR A 104 -1.66 -7.24 -12.04
C TYR A 104 -2.51 -6.49 -11.05
N VAL A 105 -2.20 -5.21 -10.85
CA VAL A 105 -3.06 -4.28 -10.14
C VAL A 105 -2.91 -2.90 -10.76
N GLU A 106 -4.02 -2.21 -10.95
CA GLU A 106 -4.06 -0.80 -11.29
C GLU A 106 -5.18 -0.12 -10.54
N TYR A 107 -5.02 1.18 -10.28
CA TYR A 107 -6.13 2.02 -9.88
C TYR A 107 -6.75 2.66 -11.12
N THR A 108 -8.08 2.79 -11.14
CA THR A 108 -8.84 3.48 -12.19
C THR A 108 -10.08 4.12 -11.57
N ASP A 109 -10.69 5.06 -12.27
CA ASP A 109 -11.96 5.69 -11.92
C ASP A 109 -13.13 5.20 -12.79
N HIS A 110 -12.84 4.39 -13.81
CA HIS A 110 -13.82 3.84 -14.72
C HIS A 110 -13.51 2.37 -15.05
N THR A 111 -14.56 1.55 -15.09
CA THR A 111 -14.49 0.19 -15.65
C THR A 111 -15.88 -0.27 -16.07
N VAL A 112 -15.92 -1.36 -16.82
CA VAL A 112 -17.14 -2.14 -17.01
C VAL A 112 -17.07 -3.33 -16.07
N ALA A 113 -18.01 -3.43 -15.14
CA ALA A 113 -18.20 -4.58 -14.28
C ALA A 113 -19.13 -5.60 -14.95
N GLU A 114 -19.30 -6.74 -14.31
CA GLU A 114 -20.17 -7.81 -14.79
C GLU A 114 -21.59 -7.36 -15.16
N GLY A 115 -22.20 -8.09 -16.09
CA GLY A 115 -23.48 -7.71 -16.69
C GLY A 115 -23.39 -6.46 -17.57
N MET A 116 -22.17 -6.10 -18.03
CA MET A 116 -21.88 -4.91 -18.82
C MET A 116 -22.25 -3.59 -18.13
N THR A 117 -22.11 -3.55 -16.81
CA THR A 117 -22.44 -2.38 -15.99
C THR A 117 -21.27 -1.40 -15.98
N SER A 118 -21.47 -0.18 -16.52
CA SER A 118 -20.46 0.88 -16.43
C SER A 118 -20.40 1.44 -15.01
N ILE A 119 -19.20 1.50 -14.43
CA ILE A 119 -18.93 2.06 -13.11
C ILE A 119 -18.03 3.25 -13.25
N GLU A 120 -18.42 4.38 -12.65
CA GLU A 120 -17.68 5.64 -12.60
C GLU A 120 -17.40 5.97 -11.13
N ALA A 121 -16.38 5.33 -10.56
CA ALA A 121 -15.97 5.48 -9.16
C ALA A 121 -14.51 5.03 -8.97
N PRO A 122 -13.77 5.54 -7.97
CA PRO A 122 -12.44 5.03 -7.66
C PRO A 122 -12.46 3.53 -7.38
N MET A 123 -11.59 2.77 -8.04
CA MET A 123 -11.52 1.32 -7.90
C MET A 123 -10.13 0.78 -8.19
N LEU A 124 -9.88 -0.45 -7.73
CA LEU A 124 -8.73 -1.25 -8.12
C LEU A 124 -9.19 -2.32 -9.10
N VAL A 125 -8.57 -2.37 -10.27
CA VAL A 125 -8.68 -3.49 -11.20
C VAL A 125 -7.48 -4.40 -10.95
N ALA A 126 -7.75 -5.68 -10.76
CA ALA A 126 -6.76 -6.64 -10.34
C ALA A 126 -6.88 -7.95 -11.12
N LEU A 127 -5.74 -8.59 -11.33
CA LEU A 127 -5.63 -9.94 -11.87
C LEU A 127 -4.72 -10.76 -10.94
N PRO A 128 -5.24 -11.80 -10.27
CA PRO A 128 -4.40 -12.72 -9.53
C PRO A 128 -3.35 -13.38 -10.42
N GLY A 129 -2.15 -13.59 -9.86
CA GLY A 129 -1.05 -14.20 -10.58
C GLY A 129 -1.37 -15.64 -11.00
N GLN A 130 -1.12 -15.95 -12.27
CA GLN A 130 -1.28 -17.31 -12.80
C GLN A 130 -0.03 -18.11 -12.46
N GLY A 131 0.03 -18.60 -11.22
CA GLY A 131 1.14 -19.43 -10.78
C GLY A 131 1.21 -20.70 -11.63
N ASN A 132 2.34 -20.95 -12.29
CA ASN A 132 2.75 -22.30 -12.69
C ASN A 132 3.08 -23.16 -11.44
N GLY A 133 2.19 -23.18 -10.44
CA GLY A 133 2.32 -23.87 -9.16
C GLY A 133 2.81 -23.05 -7.95
N SER A 134 3.21 -21.77 -8.11
CA SER A 134 3.81 -21.00 -6.99
C SER A 134 3.00 -19.80 -6.49
N GLY A 135 2.27 -19.11 -7.36
CA GLY A 135 1.40 -17.99 -6.96
C GLY A 135 0.00 -18.49 -6.63
N ILE A 136 -0.52 -18.11 -5.46
CA ILE A 136 -1.82 -18.60 -4.95
C ILE A 136 -2.93 -17.53 -4.96
N GLY A 137 -2.62 -16.33 -5.43
CA GLY A 137 -3.55 -15.21 -5.40
C GLY A 137 -2.85 -13.88 -5.67
N LEU A 138 -3.48 -12.78 -5.25
CA LEU A 138 -2.90 -11.45 -5.19
C LEU A 138 -3.21 -10.84 -3.82
N PHE A 139 -2.18 -10.30 -3.20
CA PHE A 139 -2.17 -9.80 -1.82
C PHE A 139 -1.59 -8.39 -1.85
N GLY A 140 -2.38 -7.39 -1.46
CA GLY A 140 -1.93 -6.00 -1.34
C GLY A 140 -1.87 -5.61 0.12
N ARG A 141 -0.67 -5.57 0.69
CA ARG A 141 -0.44 -5.19 2.10
C ARG A 141 -0.26 -3.68 2.23
N TYR A 142 -1.18 -3.01 2.92
CA TYR A 142 -1.20 -1.56 3.03
C TYR A 142 -0.42 -1.04 4.24
N PRO A 143 -0.02 0.26 4.24
CA PRO A 143 0.61 0.89 5.40
C PRO A 143 -0.21 0.73 6.69
N VAL A 144 0.48 0.68 7.82
CA VAL A 144 -0.11 0.47 9.15
C VAL A 144 -1.13 1.56 9.48
N GLN A 145 -2.31 1.16 9.95
CA GLN A 145 -3.41 2.00 10.42
C GLN A 145 -3.74 1.67 11.88
N LEU A 146 -4.03 2.69 12.69
CA LEU A 146 -4.57 2.51 14.04
C LEU A 146 -6.10 2.42 13.96
N ILE A 147 -6.66 1.29 14.39
CA ILE A 147 -8.10 1.01 14.34
C ILE A 147 -8.80 1.54 15.60
N TYR A 148 -9.91 2.24 15.41
CA TYR A 148 -10.75 2.76 16.49
C TYR A 148 -12.04 1.92 16.62
N PRO A 149 -12.72 1.98 17.76
CA PRO A 149 -14.06 1.43 17.89
C PRO A 149 -14.99 1.99 16.83
N GLY A 150 -15.72 1.11 16.14
CA GLY A 150 -16.66 1.50 15.10
C GLY A 150 -16.01 1.88 13.77
N ASP A 151 -14.71 1.67 13.59
CA ASP A 151 -14.13 1.70 12.24
C ASP A 151 -14.74 0.59 11.39
N VAL A 152 -15.15 0.93 10.18
CA VAL A 152 -15.81 0.00 9.26
C VAL A 152 -15.04 -0.05 7.96
N PHE A 153 -14.62 -1.24 7.53
CA PHE A 153 -14.18 -1.46 6.16
C PHE A 153 -15.39 -1.62 5.25
N GLN A 154 -15.40 -0.95 4.11
CA GLN A 154 -16.46 -1.04 3.11
C GLN A 154 -15.86 -1.11 1.71
N ALA A 155 -16.47 -1.92 0.85
CA ALA A 155 -16.15 -1.98 -0.56
C ALA A 155 -17.35 -2.52 -1.36
N THR A 156 -17.25 -2.46 -2.68
CA THR A 156 -18.08 -3.30 -3.58
C THR A 156 -17.15 -4.18 -4.42
N ILE A 157 -17.41 -5.47 -4.47
CA ILE A 157 -16.62 -6.44 -5.25
C ILE A 157 -17.41 -6.89 -6.48
N ALA A 158 -16.69 -7.18 -7.57
CA ALA A 158 -17.25 -7.66 -8.81
C ALA A 158 -16.19 -8.33 -9.70
N CYS A 159 -16.62 -9.12 -10.68
CA CYS A 159 -15.79 -9.41 -11.85
C CYS A 159 -15.71 -8.18 -12.78
N GLN A 160 -14.57 -7.99 -13.47
CA GLN A 160 -14.46 -7.00 -14.55
C GLN A 160 -15.06 -7.55 -15.86
N GLY A 161 -16.01 -6.83 -16.44
CA GLY A 161 -16.70 -7.21 -17.67
C GLY A 161 -17.27 -8.63 -17.61
N ASP A 162 -17.11 -9.39 -18.69
CA ASP A 162 -17.53 -10.80 -18.76
C ASP A 162 -16.41 -11.78 -18.36
N SER A 163 -15.46 -11.34 -17.52
CA SER A 163 -14.40 -12.19 -16.97
C SER A 163 -15.03 -13.41 -16.27
N PRO A 164 -14.59 -14.65 -16.56
CA PRO A 164 -15.12 -15.87 -15.96
C PRO A 164 -14.60 -16.07 -14.52
N CYS A 165 -14.68 -15.01 -13.70
CA CYS A 165 -14.04 -14.95 -12.42
C CYS A 165 -14.70 -15.92 -11.41
N ASN A 166 -13.87 -16.55 -10.58
CA ASN A 166 -14.27 -17.39 -9.46
C ASN A 166 -13.18 -17.27 -8.40
N THR A 167 -13.36 -16.32 -7.50
CA THR A 167 -12.30 -15.87 -6.60
C THR A 167 -12.88 -15.63 -5.20
N GLU A 168 -12.07 -15.93 -4.20
CA GLU A 168 -12.29 -15.46 -2.85
C GLU A 168 -11.68 -14.07 -2.66
N PHE A 169 -12.52 -13.09 -2.40
CA PHE A 169 -12.11 -11.79 -1.87
C PHE A 169 -12.00 -11.91 -0.35
N ALA A 170 -10.96 -11.35 0.26
CA ALA A 170 -10.85 -11.30 1.72
C ALA A 170 -10.17 -10.02 2.20
N LEU A 171 -10.48 -9.66 3.46
CA LEU A 171 -9.77 -8.64 4.21
C LEU A 171 -8.99 -9.31 5.33
N GLU A 172 -7.67 -9.20 5.27
CA GLU A 172 -6.76 -9.79 6.26
C GLU A 172 -5.85 -8.72 6.84
N TYR A 173 -5.03 -9.07 7.82
CA TYR A 173 -4.12 -8.08 8.38
C TYR A 173 -2.86 -8.69 8.99
N PHE A 174 -1.86 -7.83 9.11
CA PHE A 174 -0.73 -8.04 10.00
C PHE A 174 -0.93 -7.20 11.25
N ASP A 175 -0.74 -7.77 12.43
CA ASP A 175 -0.79 -7.02 13.67
C ASP A 175 0.47 -6.14 13.86
N ALA A 176 0.51 -5.39 14.96
CA ALA A 176 1.64 -4.52 15.29
C ALA A 176 2.98 -5.26 15.44
N SER A 177 2.95 -6.57 15.70
CA SER A 177 4.13 -7.44 15.80
C SER A 177 4.55 -8.03 14.44
N GLY A 178 3.82 -7.72 13.37
CA GLY A 178 4.06 -8.25 12.03
C GLY A 178 3.61 -9.70 11.88
N VAL A 179 2.78 -10.22 12.78
CA VAL A 179 2.17 -11.55 12.64
C VAL A 179 0.99 -11.44 11.69
N TYR A 180 0.95 -12.34 10.71
CA TYR A 180 -0.16 -12.49 9.79
C TYR A 180 -1.37 -13.12 10.47
N HIS A 181 -2.54 -12.52 10.29
CA HIS A 181 -3.83 -13.02 10.74
C HIS A 181 -4.75 -13.19 9.54
N ASP A 182 -5.09 -14.46 9.26
CA ASP A 182 -6.22 -14.81 8.42
C ASP A 182 -7.52 -14.51 9.19
N THR A 183 -8.58 -14.15 8.47
CA THR A 183 -9.85 -13.74 9.08
C THR A 183 -11.03 -14.47 8.46
N ASP A 184 -12.16 -14.46 9.16
CA ASP A 184 -13.42 -14.94 8.59
C ASP A 184 -14.08 -13.89 7.65
N TRP A 185 -13.41 -12.75 7.37
CA TRP A 185 -13.90 -11.69 6.48
C TRP A 185 -13.56 -12.00 5.02
N SER A 186 -14.20 -13.05 4.51
CA SER A 186 -14.03 -13.54 3.14
C SER A 186 -15.38 -13.67 2.41
N TRP A 187 -15.34 -13.45 1.10
CA TRP A 187 -16.48 -13.48 0.21
C TRP A 187 -16.12 -14.26 -1.05
N GLN A 188 -16.84 -15.36 -1.29
CA GLN A 188 -16.74 -16.10 -2.54
C GLN A 188 -17.56 -15.38 -3.58
N HIS A 189 -16.93 -15.01 -4.69
CA HIS A 189 -17.58 -14.26 -5.75
C HIS A 189 -17.32 -14.91 -7.11
N GLN A 190 -18.36 -15.03 -7.91
CA GLN A 190 -18.31 -15.62 -9.25
C GLN A 190 -19.07 -14.77 -10.26
N VAL A 191 -18.72 -14.94 -11.53
CA VAL A 191 -19.40 -14.26 -12.63
C VAL A 191 -20.92 -14.47 -12.58
N GLY A 192 -21.67 -13.38 -12.63
CA GLY A 192 -23.13 -13.36 -12.62
C GLY A 192 -23.77 -13.09 -11.26
N ASP A 193 -22.98 -12.99 -10.18
CA ASP A 193 -23.47 -12.61 -8.85
C ASP A 193 -23.86 -11.10 -8.81
N GLY A 194 -23.30 -10.30 -9.71
CA GLY A 194 -23.53 -8.85 -9.76
C GLY A 194 -22.72 -8.09 -8.71
N LEU A 195 -22.82 -6.76 -8.73
CA LEU A 195 -22.11 -5.91 -7.77
C LEU A 195 -22.47 -6.25 -6.32
N GLU A 196 -21.49 -6.75 -5.56
CA GLU A 196 -21.70 -7.18 -4.19
C GLU A 196 -21.11 -6.17 -3.21
N LYS A 197 -21.97 -5.56 -2.39
CA LYS A 197 -21.54 -4.63 -1.34
C LYS A 197 -21.13 -5.39 -0.09
N ILE A 198 -19.92 -5.13 0.38
CA ILE A 198 -19.36 -5.77 1.56
C ILE A 198 -18.99 -4.73 2.61
N SER A 199 -19.13 -5.14 3.87
CA SER A 199 -18.87 -4.29 5.03
C SER A 199 -18.41 -5.13 6.20
N VAL A 200 -17.39 -4.66 6.91
CA VAL A 200 -16.79 -5.34 8.07
C VAL A 200 -16.61 -4.35 9.21
N ASP A 201 -17.15 -4.70 10.37
CA ASP A 201 -16.87 -4.00 11.62
C ASP A 201 -15.48 -4.39 12.14
N LEU A 202 -14.57 -3.43 12.18
CA LEU A 202 -13.19 -3.62 12.64
C LEU A 202 -13.04 -3.41 14.16
N SER A 203 -14.13 -3.26 14.91
CA SER A 203 -14.10 -3.02 16.36
C SER A 203 -13.35 -4.11 17.15
N SER A 204 -13.23 -5.33 16.61
CA SER A 204 -12.41 -6.40 17.21
C SER A 204 -10.91 -6.08 17.22
N LEU A 205 -10.47 -5.20 16.31
CA LEU A 205 -9.10 -4.70 16.20
C LEU A 205 -8.93 -3.33 16.89
N ALA A 206 -9.97 -2.81 17.55
CA ALA A 206 -9.93 -1.49 18.13
C ALA A 206 -8.80 -1.33 19.15
N GLY A 207 -8.03 -0.24 19.03
CA GLY A 207 -6.82 0.03 19.80
C GLY A 207 -5.55 -0.61 19.24
N GLN A 208 -5.64 -1.42 18.18
CA GLN A 208 -4.48 -2.04 17.54
C GLN A 208 -4.01 -1.24 16.32
N SER A 209 -2.70 -1.18 16.13
CA SER A 209 -2.08 -0.75 14.87
C SER A 209 -1.90 -1.97 13.98
N VAL A 210 -2.56 -1.99 12.83
CA VAL A 210 -2.58 -3.14 11.91
C VAL A 210 -2.26 -2.70 10.49
N SER A 211 -1.62 -3.57 9.72
CA SER A 211 -1.43 -3.41 8.28
C SER A 211 -2.49 -4.26 7.58
N LEU A 212 -3.55 -3.60 7.11
CA LEU A 212 -4.65 -4.27 6.41
C LEU A 212 -4.19 -4.77 5.03
N MET A 213 -4.75 -5.89 4.60
CA MET A 213 -4.39 -6.55 3.35
C MET A 213 -5.64 -6.88 2.56
N LEU A 214 -5.70 -6.39 1.31
CA LEU A 214 -6.72 -6.82 0.35
C LEU A 214 -6.25 -8.10 -0.34
N VAL A 215 -7.11 -9.10 -0.36
CA VAL A 215 -6.76 -10.45 -0.79
C VAL A 215 -7.71 -10.95 -1.86
N MET A 216 -7.14 -11.58 -2.89
CA MET A 216 -7.87 -12.23 -3.98
C MET A 216 -7.23 -13.61 -4.24
N ARG A 217 -7.85 -14.69 -3.75
CA ARG A 217 -7.38 -16.07 -3.96
C ARG A 217 -8.14 -16.76 -5.07
N ASP A 218 -7.41 -17.31 -6.04
CA ASP A 218 -7.98 -18.14 -7.10
C ASP A 218 -8.19 -19.56 -6.57
N GLN A 219 -9.43 -20.03 -6.58
CA GLN A 219 -9.82 -21.32 -6.02
C GLN A 219 -9.66 -22.49 -7.01
N LYS A 220 -9.50 -22.22 -8.32
CA LYS A 220 -9.57 -23.29 -9.35
C LYS A 220 -8.48 -23.22 -10.42
N GLY A 221 -7.49 -22.35 -10.28
CA GLY A 221 -6.47 -22.15 -11.30
C GLY A 221 -7.07 -21.60 -12.60
N THR A 222 -8.16 -20.86 -12.49
CA THR A 222 -8.78 -20.21 -13.65
C THR A 222 -7.93 -18.99 -14.01
N SER A 223 -7.05 -19.20 -14.99
CA SER A 223 -6.36 -18.12 -15.66
C SER A 223 -7.37 -17.10 -16.20
N GLY A 224 -7.24 -15.83 -15.80
CA GLY A 224 -8.02 -14.73 -16.37
C GLY A 224 -9.10 -14.12 -15.48
N ASN A 225 -9.03 -14.32 -14.16
CA ASN A 225 -9.92 -13.67 -13.19
C ASN A 225 -9.59 -12.17 -13.09
N TRP A 226 -10.12 -11.35 -14.01
CA TRP A 226 -10.12 -9.90 -13.81
C TRP A 226 -11.19 -9.52 -12.79
N LEU A 227 -10.76 -8.82 -11.75
CA LEU A 227 -11.50 -8.51 -10.53
C LEU A 227 -11.49 -7.02 -10.29
N VAL A 228 -12.50 -6.55 -9.56
CA VAL A 228 -12.62 -5.14 -9.20
C VAL A 228 -12.94 -5.00 -7.72
N TRP A 229 -12.14 -4.20 -7.01
CA TRP A 229 -12.51 -3.62 -5.72
C TRP A 229 -12.95 -2.18 -5.95
N ILE A 230 -14.23 -1.89 -5.79
CA ILE A 230 -14.82 -0.56 -6.00
C ILE A 230 -14.92 0.16 -4.65
N GLN A 231 -14.32 1.34 -4.58
CA GLN A 231 -14.20 2.19 -3.39
C GLN A 231 -13.86 1.47 -2.08
N PRO A 232 -12.87 0.55 -2.05
CA PRO A 232 -12.40 -0.04 -0.80
C PRO A 232 -11.85 1.04 0.13
N ARG A 233 -12.44 1.17 1.33
CA ARG A 233 -12.04 2.16 2.33
C ARG A 233 -12.35 1.71 3.75
N VAL A 234 -11.56 2.19 4.70
CA VAL A 234 -11.96 2.18 6.12
C VAL A 234 -12.50 3.56 6.46
N THR A 235 -13.71 3.60 7.02
CA THR A 235 -14.31 4.84 7.47
C THR A 235 -14.56 4.81 8.96
N ARG A 236 -14.50 6.01 9.55
CA ARG A 236 -14.59 6.25 10.97
C ARG A 236 -15.69 7.26 11.23
N ASP A 237 -16.46 7.03 12.29
CA ASP A 237 -17.33 8.08 12.80
C ASP A 237 -16.47 9.28 13.26
N PRO A 238 -16.69 10.50 12.78
CA PRO A 238 -15.96 11.69 13.24
C PRO A 238 -15.94 11.87 14.77
N GLU A 239 -16.93 11.31 15.49
CA GLU A 239 -17.03 11.33 16.95
C GLU A 239 -16.34 10.13 17.64
N ALA A 240 -15.83 9.16 16.87
CA ALA A 240 -15.13 7.99 17.42
C ALA A 240 -13.83 8.41 18.12
N LEU A 241 -13.73 8.05 19.40
CA LEU A 241 -12.53 8.17 20.21
C LEU A 241 -11.78 6.83 20.21
N PRO A 242 -10.44 6.81 20.32
CA PRO A 242 -9.70 5.57 20.47
C PRO A 242 -10.19 4.83 21.73
N VAL A 243 -10.12 3.49 21.73
CA VAL A 243 -10.41 2.72 22.95
C VAL A 243 -9.54 3.30 24.06
N PRO A 244 -10.11 3.78 25.19
CA PRO A 244 -9.31 4.08 26.35
C PRO A 244 -8.68 2.75 26.79
N THR A 245 -7.37 2.61 26.62
CA THR A 245 -6.62 1.53 27.25
C THR A 245 -7.04 1.52 28.71
N ILE A 246 -7.71 0.46 29.16
CA ILE A 246 -8.07 0.33 30.57
C ILE A 246 -6.74 0.21 31.30
N LEU A 247 -6.22 1.32 31.80
CA LEU A 247 -5.14 1.33 32.78
C LEU A 247 -5.64 0.45 33.92
N ALA A 248 -5.00 -0.70 34.13
CA ALA A 248 -4.98 -1.33 35.44
C ALA A 248 -4.75 -0.21 36.48
N PRO A 249 -5.39 -0.22 37.67
CA PRO A 249 -5.31 0.90 38.59
C PRO A 249 -3.84 1.23 38.88
N SER A 250 -3.34 2.30 38.24
CA SER A 250 -1.98 2.75 38.43
C SER A 250 -1.88 3.40 39.80
N PRO A 251 -0.82 3.12 40.57
CA PRO A 251 -0.52 3.91 41.76
C PRO A 251 -0.32 5.36 41.31
N THR A 252 -0.92 6.27 42.07
CA THR A 252 -0.81 7.71 41.88
C THR A 252 0.66 8.16 41.79
N SER A 253 1.10 8.69 40.63
CA SER A 253 2.12 9.76 40.60
C SER A 253 2.18 10.51 39.26
N ASP A 254 1.82 11.80 39.34
CA ASP A 254 2.40 13.00 38.71
C ASP A 254 2.43 13.18 37.17
N ALA A 255 1.60 14.11 36.70
CA ALA A 255 1.29 14.44 35.30
C ALA A 255 2.32 15.37 34.61
N GLY A 256 3.62 15.14 34.83
CA GLY A 256 4.70 15.90 34.18
C GLY A 256 5.68 15.07 33.35
N ALA A 257 5.57 13.73 33.38
CA ALA A 257 6.65 12.82 33.00
C ALA A 257 6.45 12.02 31.71
N GLU A 258 5.34 12.18 30.97
CA GLU A 258 4.99 11.26 29.88
C GLU A 258 5.07 11.82 28.45
N THR A 259 5.51 13.06 28.25
CA THR A 259 5.65 13.57 26.88
C THR A 259 6.79 12.85 26.15
N PRO A 260 6.53 12.14 25.03
CA PRO A 260 7.57 11.38 24.35
C PRO A 260 8.74 12.25 23.89
N GLY A 261 9.95 11.69 23.97
CA GLY A 261 11.15 12.30 23.41
C GLY A 261 11.47 11.75 22.02
N VAL A 262 12.40 12.39 21.32
CA VAL A 262 12.87 11.97 20.00
C VAL A 262 14.36 11.64 20.09
N ILE A 263 14.73 10.43 19.67
CA ILE A 263 16.12 10.04 19.45
C ILE A 263 16.38 10.07 17.94
N SER A 264 17.42 10.78 17.52
CA SER A 264 17.87 10.77 16.12
C SER A 264 19.38 10.64 15.99
N GLY A 265 19.80 10.05 14.88
CA GLY A 265 21.16 9.62 14.73
C GLY A 265 21.48 9.10 13.35
N LYS A 266 22.66 8.51 13.24
CA LYS A 266 23.13 7.83 12.03
C LYS A 266 23.83 6.52 12.36
N VAL A 267 23.88 5.65 11.37
CA VAL A 267 24.57 4.36 11.43
C VAL A 267 25.85 4.44 10.58
N GLU A 268 27.01 4.46 11.22
CA GLU A 268 28.35 4.53 10.62
C GLU A 268 29.06 3.17 10.69
N MET A 269 28.63 2.22 9.86
CA MET A 269 29.23 0.88 9.80
C MET A 269 30.35 0.74 8.75
N GLY A 270 30.88 1.86 8.25
CA GLY A 270 31.89 1.88 7.18
C GLY A 270 33.23 1.18 7.51
N SER A 271 33.46 0.82 8.78
CA SER A 271 34.61 0.03 9.21
C SER A 271 34.34 -1.47 9.35
N ALA A 272 33.07 -1.90 9.25
CA ALA A 272 32.70 -3.31 9.18
C ALA A 272 33.04 -3.87 7.78
N PRO A 273 33.35 -5.17 7.64
CA PRO A 273 33.59 -5.82 6.34
C PRO A 273 32.39 -5.70 5.39
N PRO A 274 32.55 -6.08 4.10
CA PRO A 274 31.97 -5.43 2.91
C PRO A 274 30.44 -5.58 2.72
N TYR A 275 29.72 -5.93 3.77
CA TYR A 275 28.31 -6.28 3.76
C TYR A 275 27.42 -5.27 4.49
N LEU A 276 28.04 -4.32 5.22
CA LEU A 276 27.36 -3.21 5.89
C LEU A 276 27.68 -1.84 5.30
N ASN A 277 28.57 -1.80 4.33
CA ASN A 277 28.87 -0.64 3.54
C ASN A 277 28.83 -1.02 2.05
N ASP A 278 28.22 -0.16 1.25
CA ASP A 278 28.35 -0.26 -0.19
C ASP A 278 29.81 0.03 -0.58
N PRO A 279 30.53 -0.92 -1.20
CA PRO A 279 31.95 -0.75 -1.53
C PRO A 279 32.22 0.31 -2.61
N MET A 280 31.18 0.77 -3.32
CA MET A 280 31.24 1.79 -4.36
C MET A 280 30.93 3.19 -3.80
N THR A 281 30.01 3.32 -2.83
CA THR A 281 29.59 4.61 -2.26
C THR A 281 30.15 4.90 -0.86
N ASN A 282 30.64 3.88 -0.16
CA ASN A 282 31.07 3.92 1.25
C ASN A 282 29.94 4.34 2.23
N GLU A 283 28.68 4.18 1.82
CA GLU A 283 27.49 4.42 2.64
C GLU A 283 27.03 3.13 3.31
N SER A 284 26.40 3.24 4.48
CA SER A 284 25.90 2.05 5.18
C SER A 284 24.68 1.46 4.47
N THR A 285 24.62 0.13 4.38
CA THR A 285 23.45 -0.59 3.86
C THR A 285 22.22 -0.37 4.75
N PRO A 286 20.99 -0.62 4.26
CA PRO A 286 19.79 -0.57 5.08
C PRO A 286 19.93 -1.45 6.33
N VAL A 287 19.60 -0.90 7.48
CA VAL A 287 19.63 -1.58 8.78
C VAL A 287 18.34 -1.34 9.53
N VAL A 288 18.08 -2.16 10.53
CA VAL A 288 17.05 -1.89 11.53
C VAL A 288 17.72 -1.37 12.80
N VAL A 289 17.23 -0.25 13.34
CA VAL A 289 17.70 0.36 14.58
C VAL A 289 16.69 0.08 15.66
N ALA A 290 17.10 -0.63 16.71
CA ALA A 290 16.31 -0.94 17.88
C ALA A 290 16.73 -0.07 19.08
N PHE A 291 15.73 0.31 19.87
CA PHE A 291 15.84 1.15 21.06
C PHE A 291 15.33 0.32 22.25
N PHE A 292 16.24 -0.20 23.06
CA PHE A 292 15.92 -1.04 24.22
C PHE A 292 15.83 -0.17 25.47
N ASN A 293 14.65 -0.02 26.04
CA ASN A 293 14.46 0.66 27.31
C ASN A 293 14.97 -0.22 28.46
N GLN A 294 15.93 0.32 29.20
CA GLN A 294 16.60 -0.33 30.32
C GLN A 294 15.79 -0.24 31.61
N ASP A 295 14.78 0.64 31.67
CA ASP A 295 13.97 0.85 32.86
C ASP A 295 12.90 -0.25 33.00
N ASP A 296 12.33 -0.70 31.88
CA ASP A 296 11.22 -1.68 31.86
C ASP A 296 11.42 -2.88 30.92
N GLY A 297 12.50 -2.89 30.12
CA GLY A 297 12.81 -3.97 29.17
C GLY A 297 12.02 -3.93 27.86
N SER A 298 11.20 -2.90 27.63
CA SER A 298 10.51 -2.69 26.36
C SER A 298 11.47 -2.28 25.24
N TYR A 299 11.04 -2.41 23.98
CA TYR A 299 11.85 -1.96 22.85
C TYR A 299 10.99 -1.43 21.69
N TRP A 300 11.60 -0.54 20.91
CA TRP A 300 11.05 0.00 19.66
C TRP A 300 12.07 -0.20 18.55
N TYR A 301 11.65 -0.19 17.29
CA TYR A 301 12.59 -0.27 16.18
C TYR A 301 12.12 0.51 14.94
N ILE A 302 13.07 0.95 14.12
CA ILE A 302 12.85 1.60 12.83
C ILE A 302 13.82 1.06 11.78
N GLN A 303 13.38 0.90 10.55
CA GLN A 303 14.28 0.59 9.43
C GLN A 303 14.79 1.88 8.79
N THR A 304 16.07 1.94 8.47
CA THR A 304 16.63 3.04 7.66
C THR A 304 16.17 2.89 6.20
N LEU A 305 15.80 3.99 5.55
CA LEU A 305 15.29 3.98 4.17
C LEU A 305 16.28 3.37 3.16
N LEU A 306 15.75 2.64 2.17
CA LEU A 306 16.51 1.96 1.11
C LEU A 306 17.29 2.92 0.17
N THR A 307 16.95 4.22 0.16
CA THR A 307 17.43 5.19 -0.83
C THR A 307 18.65 6.02 -0.39
N GLY A 308 19.52 5.46 0.47
CA GLY A 308 20.90 5.97 0.62
C GLY A 308 21.17 6.86 1.84
N HIS A 309 20.46 6.71 2.94
CA HIS A 309 20.71 7.51 4.14
C HIS A 309 20.70 6.67 5.42
N PRO A 310 21.84 6.53 6.12
CA PRO A 310 21.92 5.75 7.36
C PRO A 310 21.32 6.50 8.56
N PHE A 311 20.46 7.48 8.32
CA PHE A 311 19.86 8.30 9.35
C PHE A 311 18.59 7.64 9.87
N TYR A 312 18.36 7.77 11.17
CA TYR A 312 17.15 7.30 11.81
C TYR A 312 16.62 8.36 12.76
N GLN A 313 15.31 8.32 12.97
CA GLN A 313 14.62 9.12 13.96
C GLN A 313 13.48 8.30 14.53
N MET A 314 13.41 8.21 15.85
CA MET A 314 12.36 7.50 16.57
C MET A 314 11.82 8.37 17.70
N THR A 315 10.50 8.34 17.87
CA THR A 315 9.84 8.89 19.05
C THR A 315 9.68 7.78 20.08
N VAL A 316 10.24 7.95 21.27
CA VAL A 316 10.19 6.96 22.36
C VAL A 316 9.72 7.62 23.67
N PRO A 317 9.09 6.86 24.58
CA PRO A 317 8.80 7.37 25.92
C PRO A 317 10.06 7.86 26.66
N PRO A 318 9.93 8.73 27.65
CA PRO A 318 11.06 9.07 28.52
C PRO A 318 11.62 7.81 29.20
N GLY A 319 12.94 7.71 29.26
CA GLY A 319 13.61 6.53 29.81
C GLY A 319 15.06 6.41 29.37
N ASN A 320 15.69 5.32 29.79
CA ASN A 320 17.09 5.02 29.53
C ASN A 320 17.22 3.99 28.42
N TYR A 321 17.80 4.37 27.28
CA TYR A 321 17.84 3.52 26.08
C TYR A 321 19.23 3.02 25.74
N TYR A 322 19.31 1.75 25.36
CA TYR A 322 20.37 1.26 24.48
C TYR A 322 19.91 1.31 23.03
N VAL A 323 20.75 1.86 22.16
CA VAL A 323 20.45 1.99 20.73
C VAL A 323 21.39 1.09 19.94
N VAL A 324 20.82 0.12 19.23
CA VAL A 324 21.56 -0.94 18.53
C VAL A 324 21.01 -1.09 17.12
N ALA A 325 21.88 -1.14 16.13
CA ALA A 325 21.53 -1.47 14.75
C ALA A 325 21.79 -2.95 14.48
N TYR A 326 20.88 -3.59 13.75
CA TYR A 326 21.02 -4.93 13.21
C TYR A 326 20.92 -4.92 11.69
N ALA A 327 21.70 -5.79 11.06
CA ALA A 327 21.79 -5.88 9.61
C ALA A 327 22.10 -7.31 9.17
N ARG A 328 21.94 -7.58 7.87
CA ARG A 328 22.03 -8.92 7.30
C ARG A 328 23.40 -9.55 7.58
N GLY A 329 23.39 -10.77 8.12
CA GLY A 329 24.60 -11.53 8.40
C GLY A 329 25.12 -12.29 7.17
N VAL A 330 26.25 -12.99 7.34
CA VAL A 330 26.92 -13.74 6.27
C VAL A 330 27.31 -15.13 6.75
N GLY A 331 27.12 -16.14 5.89
CA GLY A 331 27.41 -17.53 6.22
C GLY A 331 26.46 -18.04 7.32
N ASP A 332 27.03 -18.64 8.36
CA ASP A 332 26.27 -19.17 9.50
C ASP A 332 25.90 -18.07 10.54
N VAL A 333 26.30 -16.82 10.31
CA VAL A 333 25.97 -15.70 11.18
C VAL A 333 24.65 -15.09 10.68
N PRO A 334 23.54 -15.17 11.45
CA PRO A 334 22.22 -14.76 10.96
C PRO A 334 22.07 -13.24 10.79
N TYR A 335 22.73 -12.48 11.65
CA TYR A 335 22.75 -11.02 11.60
C TYR A 335 24.07 -10.49 12.18
N VAL A 336 24.40 -9.27 11.79
CA VAL A 336 25.47 -8.48 12.40
C VAL A 336 24.84 -7.31 13.15
N SER A 337 25.53 -6.84 14.19
CA SER A 337 25.03 -5.76 15.05
C SER A 337 26.11 -4.72 15.30
N GLY A 338 25.70 -3.49 15.54
CA GLY A 338 26.55 -2.50 16.21
C GLY A 338 25.72 -1.58 17.09
N GLY A 339 26.38 -0.93 18.05
CA GLY A 339 25.71 -0.24 19.15
C GLY A 339 26.25 1.17 19.35
N TYR A 340 25.44 2.02 19.96
CA TYR A 340 25.90 3.31 20.43
C TYR A 340 26.73 3.16 21.71
N THR A 341 27.98 3.62 21.66
CA THR A 341 28.91 3.59 22.80
C THR A 341 29.40 4.99 23.19
N GLY A 342 28.99 6.04 22.47
CA GLY A 342 29.45 7.42 22.68
C GLY A 342 30.92 7.68 22.30
N VAL A 343 31.67 6.66 21.88
CA VAL A 343 33.10 6.75 21.55
C VAL A 343 33.37 6.17 20.16
N ASN A 344 34.25 6.81 19.40
CA ASN A 344 34.71 6.32 18.09
C ASN A 344 36.25 6.16 18.12
N PRO A 345 36.82 4.97 17.92
CA PRO A 345 36.15 3.70 17.57
C PRO A 345 35.33 3.12 18.73
N SER A 346 34.17 2.56 18.43
CA SER A 346 33.23 2.00 19.42
C SER A 346 33.67 0.64 19.98
N CYS A 347 34.81 0.12 19.53
CA CYS A 347 35.18 -1.26 19.75
C CYS A 347 35.63 -1.56 21.19
N GLY A 348 35.12 -2.68 21.74
CA GLY A 348 35.40 -3.08 23.13
C GLY A 348 34.78 -2.17 24.20
N GLN A 349 34.01 -1.15 23.80
CA GLN A 349 33.28 -0.28 24.71
C GLN A 349 31.93 -0.89 25.07
N ALA A 350 31.43 -0.62 26.27
CA ALA A 350 30.06 -0.94 26.65
C ALA A 350 29.07 -0.03 25.91
N LEU A 351 27.80 -0.46 25.81
CA LEU A 351 26.73 0.41 25.33
C LEU A 351 26.60 1.61 26.26
N GLN A 352 26.47 2.78 25.65
CA GLN A 352 26.20 4.01 26.38
C GLN A 352 24.69 4.18 26.50
N VAL A 353 24.22 4.43 27.73
CA VAL A 353 22.82 4.75 27.98
C VAL A 353 22.50 6.11 27.36
N VAL A 354 21.43 6.15 26.57
CA VAL A 354 20.82 7.35 26.01
C VAL A 354 19.63 7.72 26.89
N GLU A 355 19.80 8.72 27.74
CA GLU A 355 18.74 9.24 28.60
C GLU A 355 17.79 10.14 27.77
N VAL A 356 16.51 9.81 27.78
CA VAL A 356 15.44 10.58 27.15
C VAL A 356 14.56 11.15 28.25
N THR A 357 14.60 12.46 28.45
CA THR A 357 13.66 13.16 29.34
C THR A 357 12.39 13.56 28.59
N PRO A 358 11.30 13.95 29.29
CA PRO A 358 10.06 14.36 28.63
C PRO A 358 10.27 15.52 27.64
N ASN A 359 9.74 15.40 26.42
CA ASN A 359 9.98 16.30 25.27
C ASN A 359 11.45 16.43 24.82
N ALA A 360 12.36 15.56 25.25
CA ALA A 360 13.76 15.66 24.87
C ALA A 360 13.95 15.46 23.36
N GLN A 361 14.91 16.18 22.78
CA GLN A 361 15.43 15.89 21.45
C GLN A 361 16.88 15.46 21.57
N VAL A 362 17.10 14.15 21.64
CA VAL A 362 18.44 13.56 21.71
C VAL A 362 18.94 13.31 20.30
N LYS A 363 19.92 14.09 19.87
CA LYS A 363 20.43 14.09 18.49
C LYS A 363 21.87 13.58 18.46
N ASN A 364 22.36 13.29 17.25
CA ASN A 364 23.74 12.89 16.98
C ASN A 364 24.15 11.56 17.62
N ILE A 365 23.20 10.64 17.81
CA ILE A 365 23.54 9.26 18.19
C ILE A 365 24.19 8.59 16.98
N SER A 366 25.51 8.35 17.04
CA SER A 366 26.25 7.67 15.97
C SER A 366 26.53 6.23 16.35
N ILE A 367 25.85 5.29 15.70
CA ILE A 367 26.06 3.85 15.90
C ILE A 367 27.22 3.43 15.00
N ALA A 368 28.30 2.87 15.55
CA ALA A 368 29.46 2.45 14.77
C ALA A 368 29.77 0.95 14.97
N ASP A 369 30.63 0.40 14.11
CA ASP A 369 31.08 -1.01 14.19
C ASP A 369 31.66 -1.31 15.57
N TRP A 370 30.89 -2.09 16.31
CA TRP A 370 31.09 -2.30 17.73
C TRP A 370 32.11 -3.41 18.02
N ASN A 371 32.41 -4.29 17.07
CA ASN A 371 33.07 -5.55 17.43
C ASN A 371 34.07 -6.08 16.40
N TRP A 372 33.88 -5.80 15.10
CA TRP A 372 34.65 -6.49 14.08
C TRP A 372 36.13 -6.12 14.10
N LYS A 373 36.45 -4.82 14.22
CA LYS A 373 37.84 -4.36 14.25
C LYS A 373 38.64 -4.81 15.49
N CYS A 374 38.00 -5.23 16.58
CA CYS A 374 38.68 -5.41 17.88
C CYS A 374 38.48 -6.78 18.54
N GLY A 375 38.06 -7.80 17.78
CA GLY A 375 38.19 -9.19 18.21
C GLY A 375 37.05 -9.75 19.05
N GLY A 376 35.86 -9.13 19.06
CA GLY A 376 34.65 -9.88 19.39
C GLY A 376 34.14 -9.84 20.84
N SER A 377 34.82 -9.20 21.79
CA SER A 377 34.57 -9.43 23.23
C SER A 377 33.45 -8.58 23.87
N ALA A 378 32.78 -7.70 23.13
CA ALA A 378 31.71 -6.88 23.67
C ALA A 378 30.37 -7.65 23.74
N TYR A 379 29.63 -7.49 24.85
CA TYR A 379 28.27 -8.04 25.00
C TYR A 379 27.35 -7.44 23.95
N HIS A 380 26.55 -8.26 23.26
CA HIS A 380 25.54 -7.82 22.30
C HIS A 380 24.14 -8.18 22.81
N PRO A 381 23.21 -7.22 22.94
CA PRO A 381 21.80 -7.55 23.05
C PRO A 381 21.40 -8.44 21.87
N GLU A 382 20.69 -9.54 22.14
CA GLU A 382 20.16 -10.36 21.08
C GLU A 382 19.10 -9.57 20.32
N LYS A 383 19.12 -9.69 18.98
CA LYS A 383 18.06 -9.12 18.15
C LYS A 383 16.74 -9.81 18.53
N PRO A 384 15.71 -9.07 18.97
CA PRO A 384 14.41 -9.67 19.20
C PRO A 384 13.91 -10.37 17.93
N ASP A 385 13.23 -11.50 18.10
CA ASP A 385 12.72 -12.27 16.97
C ASP A 385 11.78 -11.44 16.08
N ALA A 386 11.00 -10.56 16.70
CA ALA A 386 10.07 -9.63 16.04
C ALA A 386 10.74 -8.46 15.29
N VAL A 387 12.06 -8.25 15.42
CA VAL A 387 12.78 -7.18 14.72
C VAL A 387 13.28 -7.71 13.36
N PRO A 388 12.70 -7.27 12.23
CA PRO A 388 13.09 -7.76 10.90
C PRO A 388 14.39 -7.11 10.45
N VAL A 389 15.34 -7.95 10.02
CA VAL A 389 16.57 -7.49 9.38
C VAL A 389 16.29 -7.26 7.89
N PRO A 390 16.64 -6.09 7.32
CA PRO A 390 16.45 -5.80 5.90
C PRO A 390 17.13 -6.79 4.93
#